data_AF-A0AAN8LXP4-F1
#
_entry.id   AF-A0AAN8LXP4-F1
#
_cell.length_a   1.000
_cell.length_b   1.000
_cell.length_c   1.000
_cell.angle_alpha   90.00
_cell.angle_beta   90.00
_cell.angle_gamma   90.00
#
_symmetry.space_group_name_H-M   'P 1'
#
loop_
_entity.id
_entity.type
_entity.pdbx_description
1 polymer ?
#
loop_
_entity_poly.entity_id
_entity_poly.type
_entity_poly.pdbx_seq_one_letter_code
_entity_poly.pdbx_strand_id
1 'polypeptide(L)'
;MRVLAWLPAPALFGMTIDSACIWWKHACGNRLGCGYYDNNILRNRYLGLQVAFKLMGIFLLGVVGWKVQRTREYSLEKQPDGPL
;
A
#
# COMPACT_ATOMS: atom_id res chain seq x y z
N MET A 1 4.44 -18.52 9.72
CA MET A 1 3.67 -17.75 8.71
C MET A 1 4.15 -16.30 8.58
N ARG A 2 5.41 -16.03 8.21
CA ARG A 2 5.92 -14.66 7.94
C ARG A 2 6.00 -14.36 6.44
N VAL A 3 6.17 -15.39 5.62
CA VAL A 3 6.38 -15.30 4.17
C VAL A 3 5.26 -14.54 3.44
N LEU A 4 3.99 -14.74 3.83
CA LEU A 4 2.83 -14.07 3.21
C LEU A 4 2.75 -12.56 3.50
N ALA A 5 3.41 -12.07 4.56
CA ALA A 5 3.45 -10.63 4.84
C ALA A 5 4.55 -9.92 4.05
N TRP A 6 5.64 -10.62 3.72
CA TRP A 6 6.82 -10.04 3.07
C TRP A 6 6.87 -10.24 1.56
N LEU A 7 6.22 -11.28 1.01
CA LEU A 7 6.16 -11.50 -0.43
C LEU A 7 5.22 -10.58 -1.26
N PRO A 8 4.07 -10.11 -0.76
CA PRO A 8 3.11 -9.42 -1.62
C PRO A 8 3.60 -8.05 -2.06
N ALA A 9 4.39 -7.36 -1.22
CA ALA A 9 4.97 -6.08 -1.57
C ALA A 9 5.98 -6.21 -2.74
N PRO A 10 7.05 -7.03 -2.64
CA PRO A 10 7.96 -7.28 -3.75
C PRO A 10 7.26 -7.76 -5.02
N ALA A 11 6.24 -8.62 -4.90
CA ALA A 11 5.47 -9.09 -6.04
C ALA A 11 4.70 -7.96 -6.74
N LEU A 12 4.03 -7.09 -5.98
CA LEU A 12 3.29 -5.95 -6.54
C LEU A 12 4.21 -4.91 -7.17
N PHE A 13 5.33 -4.59 -6.52
CA PHE A 13 6.34 -3.71 -7.09
C PHE A 13 6.97 -4.33 -8.35
N GLY A 14 7.24 -5.64 -8.35
CA GLY A 14 7.71 -6.38 -9.52
C GLY A 14 6.76 -6.28 -10.71
N MET A 15 5.46 -6.55 -10.49
CA MET A 15 4.43 -6.39 -11.53
C MET A 15 4.34 -4.96 -12.06
N THR A 16 4.51 -3.97 -11.16
CA THR A 16 4.50 -2.56 -11.54
C THR A 16 5.70 -2.22 -12.45
N ILE A 17 6.87 -2.78 -12.16
CA ILE A 17 8.08 -2.60 -12.99
C ILE A 17 7.90 -3.28 -14.35
N ASP A 18 7.41 -4.53 -14.36
CA ASP A 18 7.17 -5.30 -15.59
C ASP A 18 6.17 -4.60 -16.52
N SER A 19 5.21 -3.86 -15.95
CA SER A 19 4.21 -3.11 -16.71
C SER A 19 4.79 -1.95 -17.54
N ALA A 20 6.01 -1.48 -17.20
CA ALA A 20 6.72 -0.43 -17.94
C ALA A 20 7.70 -1.00 -18.99
N CYS A 21 7.69 -2.32 -19.20
CA CYS A 21 8.57 -2.94 -20.17
C CYS A 21 8.18 -2.59 -21.60
N ILE A 22 9.14 -2.11 -22.38
CA ILE A 22 9.00 -1.86 -23.82
C ILE A 22 9.44 -3.11 -24.60
N TRP A 23 10.55 -3.73 -24.20
CA TRP A 23 11.13 -4.85 -24.93
C TRP A 23 11.48 -6.03 -24.02
N TRP A 24 10.87 -7.18 -24.31
CA TRP A 24 11.08 -8.43 -23.59
C TRP A 24 12.22 -9.25 -24.18
N LYS A 25 13.14 -9.71 -23.33
CA LYS A 25 14.13 -10.71 -23.74
C LYS A 25 13.46 -12.06 -23.89
N HIS A 26 13.83 -12.78 -24.94
CA HIS A 26 13.38 -14.15 -25.17
C HIS A 26 14.60 -15.06 -25.28
N ALA A 27 14.55 -16.23 -24.64
CA ALA A 27 15.52 -17.30 -24.87
C ALA A 27 14.78 -18.62 -24.96
N CYS A 28 15.18 -19.46 -25.91
CA CYS A 28 14.54 -20.76 -26.16
C CYS A 28 13.01 -20.65 -26.33
N GLY A 29 12.53 -19.56 -26.96
CA GLY A 29 11.09 -19.30 -27.16
C GLY A 29 10.32 -18.81 -25.92
N ASN A 30 10.96 -18.74 -24.76
CA ASN A 30 10.32 -18.31 -23.52
C ASN A 30 10.63 -16.84 -23.20
N ARG A 31 9.63 -16.14 -22.67
CA ARG A 31 9.77 -14.78 -22.15
C ARG A 31 10.61 -14.80 -20.87
N LEU A 32 11.70 -14.07 -20.88
CA LEU A 32 12.58 -13.84 -19.73
C LEU A 32 12.24 -12.49 -19.09
N GLY A 33 13.19 -11.90 -18.37
CA GLY A 33 13.10 -10.52 -17.89
C GLY A 33 13.07 -9.49 -19.03
N CYS A 34 12.57 -8.30 -18.70
CA CYS A 34 12.57 -7.19 -19.63
C CYS A 34 14.00 -6.68 -19.90
N GLY A 35 14.30 -6.36 -21.15
CA GLY A 35 15.58 -5.80 -21.58
C GLY A 35 15.60 -4.28 -21.61
N TYR A 36 14.46 -3.62 -21.85
CA TYR A 36 14.38 -2.16 -21.93
C TYR A 36 13.04 -1.63 -21.39
N TYR A 37 13.11 -0.68 -20.46
CA TYR A 37 11.98 -0.12 -19.73
C TYR A 37 11.74 1.35 -20.11
N ASP A 38 10.48 1.75 -20.12
CA ASP A 38 10.10 3.17 -20.20
C ASP A 38 10.26 3.85 -18.83
N ASN A 39 11.25 4.73 -18.70
CA ASN A 39 11.53 5.42 -17.44
C ASN A 39 10.42 6.37 -16.98
N ASN A 40 9.67 6.98 -17.90
CA ASN A 40 8.59 7.89 -17.55
C ASN A 40 7.41 7.13 -16.95
N ILE A 41 7.01 6.04 -17.61
CA ILE A 41 5.92 5.17 -17.15
C ILE A 41 6.32 4.50 -15.84
N LEU A 42 7.55 3.98 -15.76
CA LEU A 42 8.09 3.34 -14.56
C LEU A 42 8.04 4.29 -13.37
N ARG A 43 8.57 5.50 -13.51
CA ARG A 43 8.59 6.49 -12.43
C ARG A 43 7.18 6.87 -11.99
N ASN A 44 6.30 7.17 -12.94
CA ASN A 44 4.94 7.60 -12.61
C ASN A 44 4.16 6.51 -11.86
N ARG A 45 4.24 5.26 -12.33
CA ARG A 45 3.55 4.13 -11.68
C ARG A 45 4.17 3.78 -10.33
N TYR A 46 5.49 3.76 -10.22
CA TYR A 46 6.19 3.45 -8.98
C TYR A 46 5.92 4.48 -7.88
N LEU A 47 6.04 5.77 -8.21
CA LEU A 47 5.74 6.85 -7.28
C LEU A 47 4.25 6.93 -6.97
N GLY A 48 3.38 6.76 -7.98
CA GLY A 48 1.93 6.71 -7.78
C GLY A 48 1.51 5.60 -6.82
N LEU A 49 2.08 4.40 -6.96
CA LEU A 49 1.82 3.29 -6.04
C LEU A 49 2.27 3.60 -4.61
N GLN A 50 3.45 4.19 -4.42
CA GLN A 50 3.91 4.59 -3.09
C GLN A 50 3.00 5.63 -2.44
N VAL A 51 2.61 6.66 -3.20
CA VAL A 51 1.71 7.71 -2.70
C VAL A 51 0.37 7.10 -2.32
N ALA A 52 -0.19 6.21 -3.15
CA ALA A 52 -1.44 5.53 -2.83
C ALA A 52 -1.37 4.74 -1.52
N PHE A 53 -0.28 3.98 -1.29
CA PHE A 53 -0.08 3.26 -0.03
C PHE A 53 0.01 4.20 1.18
N LYS A 54 0.76 5.31 1.06
CA LYS A 54 0.87 6.30 2.13
C LYS A 54 -0.47 6.94 2.45
N LEU A 55 -1.21 7.34 1.43
CA LEU A 55 -2.55 7.93 1.59
C LEU A 55 -3.53 6.95 2.23
N MET A 56 -3.50 5.68 1.80
CA MET A 56 -4.33 4.64 2.41
C MET A 56 -3.96 4.42 3.88
N GLY A 57 -2.67 4.43 4.23
CA GLY A 57 -2.21 4.37 5.61
C GLY A 57 -2.70 5.56 6.46
N ILE A 58 -2.55 6.79 5.95
CA ILE A 58 -3.04 8.01 6.63
C ILE A 58 -4.54 7.95 6.82
N PHE A 59 -5.29 7.53 5.80
CA PHE A 59 -6.74 7.39 5.87
C PHE A 59 -7.17 6.38 6.94
N LEU A 60 -6.56 5.19 6.96
CA LEU A 60 -6.85 4.16 7.97
C LEU A 60 -6.53 4.65 9.38
N LEU A 61 -5.39 5.32 9.58
CA LEU A 61 -5.04 5.92 10.86
C LEU A 61 -6.02 7.03 11.27
N GLY A 62 -6.47 7.85 10.34
CA GLY A 62 -7.50 8.86 10.57
C GLY A 62 -8.83 8.26 11.00
N VAL A 63 -9.29 7.20 10.34
CA VAL A 63 -10.53 6.48 10.70
C VAL A 63 -10.42 5.83 12.09
N VAL A 64 -9.29 5.19 12.39
CA VAL A 64 -9.03 4.61 13.72
C VAL A 64 -8.99 5.69 14.79
N GLY A 65 -8.28 6.79 14.53
CA GLY A 65 -8.20 7.95 15.42
C GLY A 65 -9.60 8.52 15.71
N TRP A 66 -10.40 8.74 14.67
CA TRP A 66 -11.78 9.21 14.81
C TRP A 66 -12.62 8.23 15.64
N LYS A 67 -12.56 6.93 15.34
CA LYS A 67 -13.31 5.91 16.09
C LYS A 67 -12.91 5.90 17.57
N VAL A 68 -11.62 6.01 17.86
CA VAL A 68 -11.07 6.06 19.24
C VAL A 68 -11.52 7.32 19.96
N GLN A 69 -11.39 8.50 19.34
CA GLN A 69 -11.85 9.76 19.92
C GLN A 69 -13.35 9.70 20.24
N ARG A 70 -14.18 9.27 19.29
CA ARG A 70 -15.62 9.13 19.51
C ARG A 70 -15.94 8.16 20.67
N THR A 71 -15.21 7.06 20.80
CA THR A 71 -15.38 6.10 21.91
C THR A 71 -14.96 6.69 23.27
N ARG A 72 -13.94 7.55 23.29
CA ARG A 72 -13.50 8.27 24.51
C ARG A 72 -14.55 9.29 24.97
N GLU A 73 -15.10 10.09 24.06
CA GLU A 73 -16.18 11.04 24.37
C GLU A 73 -17.39 10.32 25.00
N TYR A 74 -17.81 9.18 24.44
CA TYR A 74 -18.87 8.35 25.01
C TYR A 74 -18.57 7.82 26.42
N SER A 75 -17.29 7.60 26.75
CA SER A 75 -16.88 7.10 28.07
C SER A 75 -16.86 8.22 29.12
N LEU A 76 -16.60 9.47 28.72
CA LEU A 76 -16.65 10.63 29.62
C LEU A 76 -18.10 11.09 29.86
N GLU A 77 -18.95 11.09 28.84
CA GLU A 77 -20.36 11.48 28.99
C GLU A 77 -21.19 10.48 29.80
N LYS A 78 -20.71 9.23 29.97
CA LYS A 78 -21.33 8.23 30.86
C LYS A 78 -20.93 8.34 32.33
N GLN A 79 -20.07 9.29 32.70
CA GLN A 79 -19.75 9.60 34.11
C GLN A 79 -20.51 10.84 34.63
N PRO A 80 -21.85 10.88 34.66
CA PRO A 80 -22.58 11.67 35.64
C PRO A 80 -23.01 10.78 36.82
N ASP A 81 -22.80 11.30 38.03
CA ASP A 81 -23.36 10.84 39.31
C ASP A 81 -22.77 9.56 39.93
N GLY A 82 -21.51 9.65 40.38
CA GLY A 82 -21.09 8.88 41.56
C GLY A 82 -21.61 9.61 42.81
N PRO A 83 -22.35 8.94 43.72
CA PRO A 83 -22.95 9.62 44.87
C PRO A 83 -21.86 10.19 45.78
N LEU A 84 -22.02 11.48 46.12
CA LEU A 84 -21.32 12.16 47.21
C LEU A 84 -21.56 11.45 48.55
#